data_AF-A0A196SDB3-F1
#
_entry.id   AF-A0A196SDB3-F1
#
_cell.length_a   1.000
_cell.length_b   1.000
_cell.length_c   1.000
_cell.angle_alpha   90.00
_cell.angle_beta   90.00
_cell.angle_gamma   90.00
#
_symmetry.space_group_name_H-M   'P 1'
#
loop_
_entity.id
_entity.type
_entity.pdbx_description
1 polymer ?
#
loop_
_entity_poly.entity_id
_entity_poly.type
_entity_poly.pdbx_seq_one_letter_code
_entity_poly.pdbx_strand_id
1 'polypeptide(L)'
;MSKDIEAGTQNALPFEKSSVSKAKKSKRCTGWVAPLCIIGCILVVVLLWWVISVILSSVEASKSLKMLQQCMNDTSLSKTTTSLIVPDDQCNGENFKLLDLSKLKNLATLVVGDRCFRYVQKVNIRNLKQLKTVTIGKESFTLNREWYGQNPDFQLVLKNCPSLTRLSIGDHSFLEYTTCDLAQLPSLEIVEMGDFNSSAESSSFYWASLSLKNLPRLKSLLLGNHAFLYAKEVVLEKLQELQSIQFGMNAMTFAEGSDTKLIMKELPQLTTIMAPQNSTSFMNPQSVYILNTPSVVNVSLPGAFQKKHSVTVKNIGALQSFFE
;
A
#
# COMPACT_ATOMS: atom_id res chain seq x y z
N MET A 1 -6.03 44.88 86.64
CA MET A 1 -5.10 45.61 87.52
C MET A 1 -4.28 46.51 86.63
N SER A 2 -4.38 47.83 86.83
CA SER A 2 -3.53 48.94 86.33
C SER A 2 -3.20 49.00 84.82
N LYS A 3 -3.68 50.04 84.12
CA LYS A 3 -3.08 51.40 84.04
C LYS A 3 -1.88 51.39 83.07
N ASP A 4 -2.04 52.00 81.89
CA ASP A 4 -1.56 53.37 81.60
C ASP A 4 -0.17 53.24 80.91
N ILE A 5 0.28 54.00 79.91
CA ILE A 5 0.04 55.41 79.53
C ILE A 5 0.71 55.65 78.16
N GLU A 6 0.05 56.48 77.34
CA GLU A 6 0.55 57.54 76.44
C GLU A 6 1.65 57.30 75.38
N ALA A 7 1.79 58.11 74.33
CA ALA A 7 0.95 59.03 73.53
C ALA A 7 1.91 59.76 72.57
N GLY A 8 1.37 60.25 71.46
CA GLY A 8 1.92 61.39 70.70
C GLY A 8 2.80 60.98 69.51
N THR A 9 2.64 61.54 68.30
CA THR A 9 2.02 62.81 67.88
C THR A 9 1.69 62.66 66.38
N GLN A 10 0.43 62.86 65.96
CA GLN A 10 -0.15 64.12 65.47
C GLN A 10 0.61 64.77 64.30
N ASN A 11 0.07 64.67 63.08
CA ASN A 11 -0.73 65.77 62.51
C ASN A 11 -1.17 65.43 61.07
N ALA A 12 -2.49 65.26 60.93
CA ALA A 12 -3.21 65.30 59.67
C ALA A 12 -3.83 66.69 59.49
N LEU A 13 -4.00 67.14 58.25
CA LEU A 13 -5.07 67.99 57.68
C LEU A 13 -4.68 68.33 56.22
N PRO A 14 -5.60 68.63 55.29
CA PRO A 14 -6.69 67.77 54.81
C PRO A 14 -6.80 67.73 53.25
N PHE A 15 -7.72 66.88 52.78
CA PHE A 15 -8.62 67.05 51.61
C PHE A 15 -8.64 68.47 50.99
N GLU A 16 -8.68 68.74 49.67
CA GLU A 16 -9.38 68.09 48.55
C GLU A 16 -8.97 68.82 47.25
N LYS A 17 -8.83 68.12 46.11
CA LYS A 17 -9.51 68.41 44.84
C LYS A 17 -8.99 67.55 43.69
N SER A 18 -9.95 66.86 43.08
CA SER A 18 -9.83 66.10 41.85
C SER A 18 -9.48 67.01 40.67
N SER A 19 -8.58 66.55 39.80
CA SER A 19 -8.60 66.92 38.39
C SER A 19 -8.05 65.77 37.53
N VAL A 20 -8.86 65.49 36.51
CA VAL A 20 -8.79 64.37 35.57
C VAL A 20 -7.54 64.46 34.70
N SER A 21 -6.69 63.43 34.70
CA SER A 21 -5.65 63.26 33.67
C SER A 21 -6.05 62.15 32.70
N LYS A 22 -6.12 62.53 31.42
CA LYS A 22 -6.52 61.69 30.29
C LYS A 22 -5.55 60.51 30.14
N ALA A 23 -6.08 59.29 30.26
CA ALA A 23 -5.38 58.08 29.87
C ALA A 23 -5.02 58.14 28.36
N LYS A 24 -3.74 58.28 28.03
CA LYS A 24 -3.23 57.94 26.69
C LYS A 24 -3.33 56.43 26.52
N LYS A 25 -4.39 55.95 25.85
CA LYS A 25 -4.46 54.57 25.35
C LYS A 25 -3.31 54.36 24.35
N SER A 26 -2.23 53.75 24.81
CA SER A 26 -1.29 53.06 23.94
C SER A 26 -2.06 51.94 23.23
N LYS A 27 -2.25 52.09 21.91
CA LYS A 27 -2.74 51.01 21.05
C LYS A 27 -1.64 49.96 20.96
N ARG A 28 -1.60 49.06 21.94
CA ARG A 28 -0.79 47.85 21.88
C ARG A 28 -1.41 46.95 20.82
N CYS A 29 -0.89 46.98 19.60
CA CYS A 29 -1.15 45.98 18.56
C CYS A 29 -0.54 44.65 18.98
N THR A 30 -1.12 43.99 19.97
CA THR A 30 -0.67 42.68 20.46
C THR A 30 -1.89 41.77 20.53
N GLY A 31 -2.09 40.97 19.50
CA GLY A 31 -3.14 39.95 19.52
C GLY A 31 -3.14 39.00 18.33
N TRP A 32 -2.70 39.44 17.15
CA TRP A 32 -2.84 38.64 15.91
C TRP A 32 -1.54 38.39 15.15
N VAL A 33 -0.46 39.16 15.43
CA VAL A 33 0.82 39.00 14.72
C VAL A 33 1.59 37.75 15.18
N ALA A 34 1.64 37.49 16.49
CA ALA A 34 2.35 36.32 17.04
C ALA A 34 1.73 34.96 16.60
N PRO A 35 0.40 34.77 16.60
CA PRO A 35 -0.22 33.54 16.09
C PRO A 35 0.03 33.31 14.59
N LEU A 36 -0.01 34.37 13.77
CA LEU A 36 0.26 34.28 12.33
C LEU A 36 1.73 33.95 12.05
N CYS A 37 2.67 34.49 12.82
CA CYS A 37 4.08 34.12 12.74
C CYS A 37 4.31 32.65 13.14
N ILE A 38 3.61 32.14 14.16
CA ILE A 38 3.72 30.73 14.58
C ILE A 38 3.19 29.80 13.47
N ILE A 39 2.03 30.11 12.88
CA ILE A 39 1.50 29.35 11.74
C ILE A 39 2.48 29.39 10.57
N GLY A 40 3.04 30.56 10.26
CA GLY A 40 4.08 30.71 9.25
C GLY A 40 5.31 29.83 9.53
N CYS A 41 5.81 29.82 10.76
CA CYS A 41 6.91 28.97 11.19
C CYS A 41 6.57 27.48 11.06
N ILE A 42 5.37 27.05 11.45
CA ILE A 42 4.93 25.65 11.31
C ILE A 42 4.89 25.25 9.84
N LEU A 43 4.32 26.09 8.96
CA LEU A 43 4.27 25.81 7.53
C LEU A 43 5.68 25.70 6.93
N VAL A 44 6.61 26.58 7.33
CA VAL A 44 8.01 26.50 6.90
C VAL A 44 8.67 25.21 7.39
N VAL A 45 8.49 24.82 8.64
CA VAL A 45 9.04 23.56 9.19
C VAL A 45 8.47 22.35 8.44
N VAL A 46 7.17 22.33 8.17
CA VAL A 46 6.52 21.25 7.40
C VAL A 46 7.07 21.20 5.98
N LEU A 47 7.23 22.34 5.31
CA LEU A 47 7.82 22.41 3.97
C LEU A 47 9.27 21.94 3.96
N LEU A 48 10.08 22.38 4.92
CA LEU A 48 11.48 21.95 5.03
C LEU A 48 11.57 20.45 5.29
N TRP A 49 10.75 19.91 6.19
CA TRP A 49 10.70 18.47 6.45
C TRP A 49 10.28 17.68 5.22
N TRP A 50 9.28 18.18 4.47
CA TRP A 50 8.87 17.59 3.20
C TRP A 50 9.99 17.61 2.15
N VAL A 51 10.69 18.75 1.98
CA VAL A 51 11.83 18.86 1.06
C VAL A 51 12.95 17.91 1.45
N ILE A 52 13.31 17.84 2.74
CA ILE A 52 14.32 16.91 3.25
C ILE A 52 13.91 15.46 2.95
N SER A 53 12.65 15.09 3.20
CA SER A 53 12.13 13.76 2.90
C SER A 53 12.23 13.42 1.40
N VAL A 54 11.87 14.37 0.51
CA VAL A 54 12.00 14.21 -0.94
C VAL A 54 13.46 14.01 -1.35
N ILE A 55 14.38 14.80 -0.78
CA ILE A 55 15.83 14.68 -1.06
C ILE A 55 16.35 13.32 -0.59
N LEU A 56 16.03 12.90 0.63
CA LEU A 56 16.45 11.60 1.16
C LEU A 56 15.97 10.45 0.28
N SER A 57 14.68 10.45 -0.10
CA SER A 57 14.12 9.44 -0.99
C SER A 57 14.79 9.44 -2.37
N SER A 58 15.11 10.62 -2.89
CA SER A 58 15.85 10.79 -4.14
C SER A 58 17.28 10.24 -4.06
N VAL A 59 17.95 10.37 -2.92
CA VAL A 59 19.29 9.81 -2.65
C VAL A 59 19.23 8.28 -2.58
N GLU A 60 18.28 7.72 -1.83
CA GLU A 60 18.07 6.27 -1.73
C GLU A 60 17.83 5.64 -3.10
N ALA A 61 16.95 6.24 -3.92
CA ALA A 61 16.70 5.77 -5.28
C ALA A 61 17.95 5.84 -6.17
N SER A 62 18.82 6.84 -5.97
CA SER A 62 20.07 6.96 -6.71
C SER A 62 21.09 5.90 -6.26
N LYS A 63 21.14 5.57 -4.96
CA LYS A 63 21.96 4.48 -4.42
C LYS A 63 21.48 3.12 -4.95
N SER A 64 20.17 2.88 -4.89
CA SER A 64 19.54 1.68 -5.42
C SER A 64 19.85 1.46 -6.90
N LEU A 65 19.74 2.53 -7.72
CA LEU A 65 20.07 2.45 -9.14
C LEU A 65 21.55 2.09 -9.39
N LYS A 66 22.49 2.65 -8.61
CA LYS A 66 23.91 2.28 -8.71
C LYS A 66 24.16 0.81 -8.36
N MET A 67 23.50 0.32 -7.31
CA MET A 67 23.60 -1.10 -6.94
C MET A 67 23.04 -2.00 -8.03
N LEU A 68 21.93 -1.59 -8.67
CA LEU A 68 21.35 -2.28 -9.82
C LEU A 68 22.31 -2.32 -11.01
N GLN A 69 22.97 -1.20 -11.33
CA GLN A 69 23.98 -1.16 -12.41
C GLN A 69 25.14 -2.12 -12.11
N GLN A 70 25.67 -2.09 -10.88
CA GLN A 70 26.77 -2.93 -10.44
C GLN A 70 26.42 -4.42 -10.48
N CYS A 71 25.23 -4.80 -10.00
CA CYS A 71 24.84 -6.22 -9.99
C CYS A 71 24.51 -6.77 -11.38
N MET A 72 24.35 -5.91 -12.39
CA MET A 72 24.16 -6.29 -13.79
C MET A 72 25.43 -6.04 -14.62
N ASN A 73 26.62 -6.31 -14.06
CA ASN A 73 27.91 -6.15 -14.72
C ASN A 73 28.14 -4.74 -15.32
N ASP A 74 27.89 -3.71 -14.50
CA ASP A 74 28.06 -2.29 -14.86
C ASP A 74 27.24 -1.83 -16.08
N THR A 75 26.03 -2.39 -16.25
CA THR A 75 25.09 -1.94 -17.28
C THR A 75 24.80 -0.45 -17.14
N SER A 76 24.94 0.30 -18.23
CA SER A 76 24.64 1.74 -18.27
C SER A 76 23.13 2.00 -18.23
N LEU A 77 22.57 2.07 -17.02
CA LEU A 77 21.21 2.55 -16.79
C LEU A 77 21.18 4.07 -16.68
N SER A 78 20.25 4.72 -17.38
CA SER A 78 20.09 6.16 -17.31
C SER A 78 18.61 6.57 -17.35
N LYS A 79 18.33 7.87 -17.27
CA LYS A 79 16.96 8.39 -17.38
C LYS A 79 16.31 8.07 -18.75
N THR A 80 17.12 7.80 -19.78
CA THR A 80 16.64 7.48 -21.13
C THR A 80 16.34 5.99 -21.32
N THR A 81 16.70 5.13 -20.36
CA THR A 81 16.44 3.68 -20.43
C THR A 81 14.94 3.43 -20.55
N THR A 82 14.53 2.79 -21.65
CA THR A 82 13.14 2.45 -21.96
C THR A 82 12.78 1.01 -21.62
N SER A 83 13.77 0.11 -21.64
CA SER A 83 13.60 -1.29 -21.26
C SER A 83 14.67 -1.66 -20.25
N LEU A 84 14.25 -2.25 -19.14
CA LEU A 84 15.13 -2.83 -18.13
C LEU A 84 14.87 -4.34 -18.13
N ILE A 85 15.87 -5.10 -18.53
CA ILE A 85 15.86 -6.55 -18.52
C ILE A 85 16.95 -7.00 -17.57
N VAL A 86 16.54 -7.67 -16.49
CA VAL A 86 17.42 -8.29 -15.51
C VAL A 86 17.44 -9.78 -15.84
N PRO A 87 18.55 -10.35 -16.32
CA PRO A 87 18.65 -11.79 -16.60
C PRO A 87 18.46 -12.64 -15.35
N ASP A 88 18.30 -13.94 -15.53
CA ASP A 88 18.19 -14.90 -14.43
C ASP A 88 19.41 -14.84 -13.49
N ASP A 89 19.18 -15.19 -12.22
CA ASP A 89 20.20 -15.33 -11.17
C ASP A 89 20.94 -14.03 -10.80
N GLN A 90 20.43 -12.86 -11.20
CA GLN A 90 21.10 -11.59 -10.95
C GLN A 90 20.71 -10.91 -9.64
N CYS A 91 21.59 -10.02 -9.17
CA CYS A 91 21.31 -9.08 -8.08
C CYS A 91 20.99 -9.72 -6.72
N ASN A 92 21.59 -10.87 -6.45
CA ASN A 92 21.43 -11.66 -5.22
C ASN A 92 22.40 -11.30 -4.09
N GLY A 93 23.00 -10.11 -4.13
CA GLY A 93 23.94 -9.65 -3.10
C GLY A 93 23.22 -9.23 -1.81
N GLU A 94 23.71 -9.66 -0.65
CA GLU A 94 23.09 -9.40 0.66
C GLU A 94 22.89 -7.92 0.98
N ASN A 95 23.75 -7.05 0.48
CA ASN A 95 23.69 -5.62 0.74
C ASN A 95 22.55 -4.91 -0.03
N PHE A 96 21.96 -5.55 -1.04
CA PHE A 96 20.94 -4.92 -1.89
C PHE A 96 19.55 -5.09 -1.28
N LYS A 97 19.15 -4.15 -0.41
CA LYS A 97 17.88 -4.24 0.34
C LYS A 97 16.70 -3.50 -0.30
N LEU A 98 16.96 -2.53 -1.18
CA LEU A 98 15.93 -1.66 -1.77
C LEU A 98 16.13 -1.58 -3.29
N LEU A 99 15.13 -2.00 -4.07
CA LEU A 99 15.04 -1.74 -5.50
C LEU A 99 14.09 -0.57 -5.73
N ASP A 100 14.59 0.62 -6.06
CA ASP A 100 13.76 1.80 -6.40
C ASP A 100 14.06 2.25 -7.84
N LEU A 101 13.07 2.01 -8.71
CA LEU A 101 13.16 2.30 -10.14
C LEU A 101 12.65 3.70 -10.50
N SER A 102 12.28 4.53 -9.50
CA SER A 102 11.64 5.83 -9.73
C SER A 102 12.52 6.84 -10.49
N LYS A 103 13.81 6.58 -10.66
CA LYS A 103 14.74 7.41 -11.46
C LYS A 103 14.66 7.14 -12.97
N LEU A 104 14.18 5.96 -13.39
CA LEU A 104 14.10 5.55 -14.79
C LEU A 104 12.82 6.10 -15.45
N LYS A 105 12.73 7.43 -15.61
CA LYS A 105 11.50 8.13 -16.01
C LYS A 105 10.94 7.73 -17.38
N ASN A 106 11.78 7.20 -18.27
CA ASN A 106 11.38 6.72 -19.59
C ASN A 106 11.13 5.20 -19.64
N LEU A 107 11.22 4.50 -18.50
CA LEU A 107 11.03 3.06 -18.47
C LEU A 107 9.61 2.72 -18.93
N ALA A 108 9.54 1.93 -20.00
CA ALA A 108 8.33 1.43 -20.63
C ALA A 108 8.12 -0.06 -20.34
N THR A 109 9.20 -0.83 -20.18
CA THR A 109 9.15 -2.28 -19.95
C THR A 109 10.14 -2.66 -18.86
N LEU A 110 9.64 -3.38 -17.85
CA LEU A 110 10.45 -4.05 -16.83
C LEU A 110 10.30 -5.57 -16.98
N VAL A 111 11.41 -6.25 -17.18
CA VAL A 111 11.50 -7.71 -17.16
C VAL A 111 12.56 -8.09 -16.15
N VAL A 112 12.17 -8.85 -15.13
CA VAL A 112 13.08 -9.50 -14.20
C VAL A 112 13.00 -10.99 -14.50
N GLY A 113 14.15 -11.64 -14.68
CA GLY A 113 14.25 -13.07 -14.87
C GLY A 113 13.96 -13.86 -13.60
N ASP A 114 14.31 -15.13 -13.64
CA ASP A 114 14.12 -16.04 -12.53
C ASP A 114 15.22 -15.86 -11.47
N ARG A 115 14.92 -16.17 -10.21
CA ARG A 115 15.91 -16.24 -9.12
C ARG A 115 16.70 -14.95 -8.88
N CYS A 116 16.06 -13.79 -9.04
CA CYS A 116 16.69 -12.50 -8.86
C CYS A 116 16.36 -11.83 -7.52
N PHE A 117 17.20 -10.89 -7.10
CA PHE A 117 16.92 -9.99 -5.99
C PHE A 117 16.63 -10.66 -4.63
N ARG A 118 17.29 -11.79 -4.34
CA ARG A 118 17.09 -12.63 -3.14
C ARG A 118 16.95 -11.85 -1.83
N TYR A 119 17.77 -10.81 -1.63
CA TYR A 119 17.81 -10.04 -0.36
C TYR A 119 17.12 -8.68 -0.42
N VAL A 120 16.46 -8.35 -1.52
CA VAL A 120 15.68 -7.11 -1.64
C VAL A 120 14.43 -7.25 -0.80
N GLN A 121 14.22 -6.28 0.09
CA GLN A 121 13.12 -6.22 1.04
C GLN A 121 12.03 -5.25 0.56
N LYS A 122 12.43 -4.19 -0.14
CA LYS A 122 11.52 -3.15 -0.62
C LYS A 122 11.68 -2.96 -2.11
N VAL A 123 10.56 -3.00 -2.83
CA VAL A 123 10.50 -2.79 -4.28
C VAL A 123 9.58 -1.60 -4.57
N ASN A 124 10.16 -0.53 -5.09
CA ASN A 124 9.48 0.72 -5.41
C ASN A 124 9.45 0.94 -6.93
N ILE A 125 8.29 0.70 -7.53
CA ILE A 125 8.00 0.97 -8.93
C ILE A 125 6.94 2.08 -8.96
N ARG A 126 7.40 3.33 -8.90
CA ARG A 126 6.50 4.49 -8.71
C ARG A 126 6.80 5.66 -9.62
N ASN A 127 5.74 6.38 -9.98
CA ASN A 127 5.82 7.60 -10.79
C ASN A 127 6.51 7.38 -12.15
N LEU A 128 6.22 6.24 -12.80
CA LEU A 128 6.75 5.84 -14.11
C LEU A 128 5.64 5.92 -15.16
N LYS A 129 5.48 7.13 -15.73
CA LYS A 129 4.36 7.44 -16.62
C LYS A 129 4.36 6.64 -17.93
N GLN A 130 5.51 6.16 -18.36
CA GLN A 130 5.67 5.42 -19.61
C GLN A 130 5.63 3.90 -19.42
N LEU A 131 5.65 3.41 -18.17
CA LEU A 131 5.70 1.99 -17.87
C LEU A 131 4.41 1.31 -18.34
N LYS A 132 4.53 0.36 -19.25
CA LYS A 132 3.44 -0.41 -19.86
C LYS A 132 3.36 -1.82 -19.31
N THR A 133 4.50 -2.46 -19.11
CA THR A 133 4.56 -3.87 -18.68
C THR A 133 5.56 -4.07 -17.55
N VAL A 134 5.16 -4.87 -16.57
CA VAL A 134 6.03 -5.42 -15.53
C VAL A 134 5.90 -6.93 -15.55
N THR A 135 7.02 -7.61 -15.76
CA THR A 135 7.12 -9.07 -15.69
C THR A 135 8.22 -9.42 -14.69
N ILE A 136 7.86 -10.17 -13.67
CA ILE A 136 8.79 -10.72 -12.69
C ILE A 136 8.82 -12.24 -12.87
N GLY A 137 10.00 -12.81 -13.08
CA GLY A 137 10.21 -14.25 -13.22
C GLY A 137 9.94 -15.01 -11.93
N LYS A 138 10.11 -16.33 -12.00
CA LYS A 138 9.91 -17.24 -10.88
C LYS A 138 10.99 -17.01 -9.83
N GLU A 139 10.60 -17.14 -8.57
CA GLU A 139 11.50 -17.29 -7.43
C GLU A 139 12.40 -16.06 -7.24
N SER A 140 11.86 -14.90 -7.64
CA SER A 140 12.47 -13.59 -7.51
C SER A 140 11.92 -12.86 -6.30
N PHE A 141 12.75 -12.04 -5.64
CA PHE A 141 12.38 -11.36 -4.39
C PHE A 141 11.94 -12.34 -3.28
N THR A 142 12.63 -13.46 -3.14
CA THR A 142 12.45 -14.41 -2.03
C THR A 142 13.79 -14.84 -1.46
N LEU A 143 13.89 -15.00 -0.14
CA LEU A 143 15.11 -15.40 0.57
C LEU A 143 15.33 -16.90 0.48
N ASN A 144 14.28 -17.68 0.71
CA ASN A 144 14.32 -19.13 0.65
C ASN A 144 12.92 -19.72 0.43
N ARG A 145 12.79 -20.58 -0.59
CA ARG A 145 11.53 -21.28 -0.92
C ARG A 145 11.12 -22.30 0.14
N GLU A 146 12.08 -22.82 0.89
CA GLU A 146 11.83 -23.81 1.95
C GLU A 146 11.38 -23.16 3.26
N TRP A 147 11.39 -21.82 3.35
CA TRP A 147 11.06 -21.10 4.56
C TRP A 147 9.89 -20.15 4.35
N TYR A 148 8.72 -20.55 4.87
CA TYR A 148 7.48 -19.77 4.87
C TYR A 148 7.46 -18.70 5.96
N GLY A 149 8.58 -18.02 6.23
CA GLY A 149 8.60 -16.88 7.12
C GLY A 149 7.89 -15.67 6.53
N GLN A 150 7.37 -14.80 7.38
CA GLN A 150 6.89 -13.48 6.95
C GLN A 150 7.78 -12.39 7.52
N ASN A 151 7.95 -11.30 6.79
CA ASN A 151 8.60 -10.11 7.31
C ASN A 151 7.68 -8.88 7.13
N PRO A 152 7.27 -8.21 8.22
CA PRO A 152 6.37 -7.05 8.14
C PRO A 152 7.00 -5.85 7.38
N ASP A 153 8.32 -5.81 7.25
CA ASP A 153 9.04 -4.74 6.55
C ASP A 153 9.15 -4.97 5.03
N PHE A 154 8.73 -6.14 4.53
CA PHE A 154 8.90 -6.52 3.12
C PHE A 154 7.71 -6.07 2.29
N GLN A 155 7.98 -5.23 1.28
CA GLN A 155 6.94 -4.43 0.62
C GLN A 155 7.18 -4.29 -0.89
N LEU A 156 6.16 -4.60 -1.68
CA LEU A 156 6.06 -4.22 -3.08
C LEU A 156 5.12 -3.00 -3.19
N VAL A 157 5.63 -1.91 -3.75
CA VAL A 157 4.86 -0.70 -4.05
C VAL A 157 4.93 -0.44 -5.55
N LEU A 158 3.79 -0.61 -6.22
CA LEU A 158 3.60 -0.30 -7.64
C LEU A 158 2.50 0.75 -7.78
N LYS A 159 2.92 2.02 -7.88
CA LYS A 159 2.03 3.18 -7.75
C LYS A 159 2.22 4.25 -8.81
N ASN A 160 1.14 4.90 -9.20
CA ASN A 160 1.16 6.05 -10.11
C ASN A 160 1.92 5.74 -11.42
N CYS A 161 1.54 4.64 -12.05
CA CYS A 161 2.04 4.20 -13.37
C CYS A 161 0.84 4.15 -14.34
N PRO A 162 0.38 5.31 -14.85
CA PRO A 162 -0.88 5.43 -15.57
C PRO A 162 -0.95 4.69 -16.91
N SER A 163 0.19 4.33 -17.50
CA SER A 163 0.26 3.59 -18.77
C SER A 163 0.40 2.08 -18.59
N LEU A 164 0.47 1.58 -17.34
CA LEU A 164 0.70 0.17 -17.07
C LEU A 164 -0.54 -0.62 -17.46
N THR A 165 -0.40 -1.58 -18.36
CA THR A 165 -1.51 -2.43 -18.85
C THR A 165 -1.42 -3.85 -18.34
N ARG A 166 -0.22 -4.35 -18.02
CA ARG A 166 -0.01 -5.72 -17.54
C ARG A 166 0.99 -5.78 -16.39
N LEU A 167 0.61 -6.51 -15.36
CA LEU A 167 1.48 -6.98 -14.27
C LEU A 167 1.47 -8.51 -14.26
N SER A 168 2.64 -9.12 -14.39
CA SER A 168 2.82 -10.57 -14.31
C SER A 168 3.93 -10.89 -13.32
N ILE A 169 3.66 -11.77 -12.36
CA ILE A 169 4.58 -12.19 -11.32
C ILE A 169 4.64 -13.72 -11.33
N GLY A 170 5.84 -14.28 -11.41
CA GLY A 170 6.08 -15.72 -11.47
C GLY A 170 5.86 -16.44 -10.13
N ASP A 171 5.99 -17.77 -10.16
CA ASP A 171 5.87 -18.63 -8.99
C ASP A 171 6.91 -18.31 -7.92
N HIS A 172 6.53 -18.47 -6.65
CA HIS A 172 7.34 -18.30 -5.46
C HIS A 172 8.03 -16.94 -5.36
N SER A 173 7.52 -15.95 -6.08
CA SER A 173 8.05 -14.59 -6.01
C SER A 173 7.37 -13.84 -4.88
N PHE A 174 8.14 -13.02 -4.15
CA PHE A 174 7.64 -12.24 -3.00
C PHE A 174 7.03 -13.10 -1.87
N LEU A 175 7.52 -14.33 -1.64
CA LEU A 175 6.98 -15.27 -0.65
C LEU A 175 6.87 -14.67 0.77
N GLU A 176 7.92 -13.97 1.21
CA GLU A 176 8.02 -13.39 2.55
C GLU A 176 7.37 -11.99 2.68
N TYR A 177 6.89 -11.43 1.56
CA TYR A 177 6.33 -10.09 1.53
C TYR A 177 4.95 -10.06 2.16
N THR A 178 4.72 -9.07 3.01
CA THR A 178 3.44 -8.86 3.71
C THR A 178 2.62 -7.74 3.09
N THR A 179 3.22 -6.94 2.20
CA THR A 179 2.57 -5.82 1.52
C THR A 179 2.70 -5.91 0.01
N CYS A 180 1.56 -5.93 -0.69
CA CYS A 180 1.44 -5.74 -2.13
C CYS A 180 0.53 -4.54 -2.42
N ASP A 181 1.12 -3.38 -2.67
CA ASP A 181 0.43 -2.11 -2.77
C ASP A 181 0.34 -1.62 -4.23
N LEU A 182 -0.83 -1.85 -4.82
CA LEU A 182 -1.15 -1.54 -6.21
C LEU A 182 -2.16 -0.38 -6.25
N ALA A 183 -1.74 0.82 -6.65
CA ALA A 183 -2.65 1.96 -6.68
C ALA A 183 -2.35 2.97 -7.80
N GLN A 184 -3.40 3.69 -8.22
CA GLN A 184 -3.29 4.70 -9.27
C GLN A 184 -2.73 4.10 -10.59
N LEU A 185 -3.34 2.99 -11.01
CA LEU A 185 -3.01 2.25 -12.23
C LEU A 185 -4.22 2.22 -13.18
N PRO A 186 -4.71 3.38 -13.68
CA PRO A 186 -5.98 3.48 -14.41
C PRO A 186 -6.05 2.67 -15.71
N SER A 187 -4.91 2.33 -16.32
CA SER A 187 -4.86 1.54 -17.56
C SER A 187 -4.59 0.06 -17.34
N LEU A 188 -4.50 -0.41 -16.09
CA LEU A 188 -4.15 -1.80 -15.79
C LEU A 188 -5.29 -2.72 -16.24
N GLU A 189 -4.99 -3.63 -17.15
CA GLU A 189 -5.97 -4.55 -17.73
C GLU A 189 -5.85 -5.96 -17.18
N ILE A 190 -4.63 -6.41 -16.91
CA ILE A 190 -4.33 -7.79 -16.54
C ILE A 190 -3.39 -7.84 -15.34
N VAL A 191 -3.79 -8.64 -14.35
CA VAL A 191 -2.96 -9.00 -13.21
C VAL A 191 -2.87 -10.51 -13.12
N GLU A 192 -1.64 -11.01 -13.24
CA GLU A 192 -1.28 -12.43 -13.13
C GLU A 192 -0.25 -12.56 -12.01
N MET A 193 -0.53 -13.35 -10.98
CA MET A 193 0.42 -13.59 -9.89
C MET A 193 0.49 -15.07 -9.56
N GLY A 194 1.64 -15.66 -9.83
CA GLY A 194 1.83 -17.10 -9.87
C GLY A 194 1.42 -17.74 -11.19
N ASP A 195 1.75 -19.02 -11.34
CA ASP A 195 1.40 -19.85 -12.49
C ASP A 195 0.09 -20.58 -12.22
N PHE A 196 -0.99 -20.02 -12.77
CA PHE A 196 -2.34 -20.60 -12.69
C PHE A 196 -2.46 -21.97 -13.39
N ASN A 197 -1.60 -22.25 -14.37
CA ASN A 197 -1.66 -23.49 -15.14
C ASN A 197 -0.82 -24.61 -14.51
N SER A 198 0.03 -24.29 -13.53
CA SER A 198 0.87 -25.26 -12.84
C SER A 198 0.10 -25.98 -11.74
N SER A 199 0.39 -27.26 -11.53
CA SER A 199 -0.06 -28.01 -10.34
C SER A 199 0.86 -27.80 -9.14
N ALA A 200 2.04 -27.20 -9.32
CA ALA A 200 2.96 -26.92 -8.24
C ALA A 200 2.43 -25.78 -7.36
N GLU A 201 2.91 -25.72 -6.11
CA GLU A 201 2.68 -24.57 -5.26
C GLU A 201 3.29 -23.33 -5.92
N SER A 202 2.56 -22.22 -5.92
CA SER A 202 3.06 -20.94 -6.40
C SER A 202 3.47 -20.08 -5.22
N SER A 203 2.65 -19.98 -4.19
CA SER A 203 3.00 -19.32 -2.92
C SER A 203 3.45 -17.85 -3.06
N SER A 204 3.15 -17.20 -4.18
CA SER A 204 3.47 -15.79 -4.41
C SER A 204 2.67 -14.91 -3.46
N PHE A 205 3.36 -13.99 -2.78
CA PHE A 205 2.76 -13.15 -1.72
C PHE A 205 2.03 -13.93 -0.64
N TYR A 206 2.55 -15.10 -0.22
CA TYR A 206 1.92 -16.01 0.74
C TYR A 206 1.22 -15.23 1.87
N TRP A 207 1.94 -14.40 2.62
CA TRP A 207 1.42 -13.69 3.78
C TRP A 207 0.73 -12.34 3.50
N ALA A 208 0.67 -11.89 2.25
CA ALA A 208 0.22 -10.54 1.95
C ALA A 208 -1.31 -10.42 1.89
N SER A 209 -1.79 -9.22 2.16
CA SER A 209 -3.14 -8.79 1.79
C SER A 209 -3.15 -8.25 0.35
N LEU A 210 -4.28 -8.37 -0.35
CA LEU A 210 -4.47 -7.81 -1.69
C LEU A 210 -5.51 -6.70 -1.68
N SER A 211 -5.16 -5.53 -2.20
CA SER A 211 -6.11 -4.42 -2.37
C SER A 211 -6.03 -3.87 -3.80
N LEU A 212 -7.06 -4.17 -4.59
CA LEU A 212 -7.29 -3.63 -5.92
C LEU A 212 -8.48 -2.66 -5.88
N LYS A 213 -8.18 -1.36 -5.99
CA LYS A 213 -9.18 -0.29 -5.86
C LYS A 213 -9.11 0.67 -7.03
N ASN A 214 -10.26 1.05 -7.58
CA ASN A 214 -10.38 2.05 -8.65
C ASN A 214 -9.49 1.73 -9.87
N LEU A 215 -9.60 0.49 -10.38
CA LEU A 215 -8.92 0.05 -11.60
C LEU A 215 -9.98 -0.13 -12.69
N PRO A 216 -10.37 0.95 -13.39
CA PRO A 216 -11.54 0.95 -14.26
C PRO A 216 -11.41 0.00 -15.46
N ARG A 217 -10.18 -0.28 -15.91
CA ARG A 217 -9.90 -1.13 -17.09
C ARG A 217 -9.44 -2.54 -16.76
N LEU A 218 -9.40 -2.92 -15.48
CA LEU A 218 -8.96 -4.26 -15.08
C LEU A 218 -10.00 -5.27 -15.54
N LYS A 219 -9.61 -6.21 -16.41
CA LYS A 219 -10.51 -7.20 -17.04
C LYS A 219 -10.39 -8.59 -16.43
N SER A 220 -9.18 -8.97 -16.05
CA SER A 220 -8.88 -10.31 -15.54
C SER A 220 -7.89 -10.27 -14.38
N LEU A 221 -8.20 -11.09 -13.37
CA LEU A 221 -7.33 -11.39 -12.23
C LEU A 221 -7.08 -12.90 -12.19
N LEU A 222 -5.82 -13.29 -12.35
CA LEU A 222 -5.37 -14.68 -12.31
C LEU A 222 -4.37 -14.85 -11.17
N LEU A 223 -4.62 -15.81 -10.29
CA LEU A 223 -3.77 -16.10 -9.14
C LEU A 223 -3.39 -17.58 -9.14
N GLY A 224 -2.11 -17.90 -9.03
CA GLY A 224 -1.59 -19.26 -8.96
C GLY A 224 -1.90 -19.97 -7.63
N ASN A 225 -1.52 -21.25 -7.53
CA ASN A 225 -1.77 -22.07 -6.34
C ASN A 225 -1.12 -21.46 -5.09
N HIS A 226 -1.85 -21.36 -3.98
CA HIS A 226 -1.38 -20.76 -2.72
C HIS A 226 -0.93 -19.29 -2.84
N ALA A 227 -1.25 -18.59 -3.93
CA ALA A 227 -1.01 -17.15 -4.01
C ALA A 227 -1.87 -16.43 -2.95
N PHE A 228 -1.25 -15.57 -2.14
CA PHE A 228 -1.90 -14.90 -1.01
C PHE A 228 -2.54 -15.88 -0.01
N LEU A 229 -1.89 -17.02 0.24
CA LEU A 229 -2.31 -17.99 1.26
C LEU A 229 -2.04 -17.47 2.68
N TYR A 230 -3.11 -17.24 3.44
CA TYR A 230 -3.14 -16.52 4.72
C TYR A 230 -3.24 -14.99 4.59
N ALA A 231 -3.84 -14.49 3.50
CA ALA A 231 -4.24 -13.10 3.43
C ALA A 231 -5.13 -12.71 4.63
N LYS A 232 -4.88 -11.54 5.21
CA LYS A 232 -5.75 -10.96 6.24
C LYS A 232 -6.89 -10.16 5.63
N GLU A 233 -6.59 -9.39 4.59
CA GLU A 233 -7.57 -8.53 3.92
C GLU A 233 -7.49 -8.72 2.41
N VAL A 234 -8.65 -8.88 1.79
CA VAL A 234 -8.79 -8.86 0.32
C VAL A 234 -9.83 -7.82 -0.04
N VAL A 235 -9.43 -6.82 -0.84
CA VAL A 235 -10.31 -5.74 -1.29
C VAL A 235 -10.30 -5.67 -2.81
N LEU A 236 -11.46 -5.91 -3.40
CA LEU A 236 -11.76 -5.73 -4.82
C LEU A 236 -12.88 -4.69 -4.92
N GLU A 237 -12.53 -3.44 -5.22
CA GLU A 237 -13.47 -2.33 -5.18
C GLU A 237 -13.37 -1.45 -6.43
N LYS A 238 -14.53 -1.14 -7.04
CA LYS A 238 -14.64 -0.24 -8.20
C LYS A 238 -13.81 -0.72 -9.39
N LEU A 239 -14.09 -1.96 -9.82
CA LEU A 239 -13.45 -2.62 -10.96
C LEU A 239 -14.52 -2.80 -12.04
N GLN A 240 -14.72 -1.74 -12.85
CA GLN A 240 -15.88 -1.60 -13.73
C GLN A 240 -15.87 -2.58 -14.91
N GLU A 241 -14.68 -2.93 -15.41
CA GLU A 241 -14.49 -3.85 -16.54
C GLU A 241 -14.08 -5.26 -16.12
N LEU A 242 -14.02 -5.57 -14.81
CA LEU A 242 -13.55 -6.88 -14.36
C LEU A 242 -14.59 -7.95 -14.70
N GLN A 243 -14.19 -8.93 -15.52
CA GLN A 243 -15.09 -9.97 -16.04
C GLN A 243 -14.85 -11.33 -15.38
N SER A 244 -13.58 -11.65 -15.07
CA SER A 244 -13.20 -12.95 -14.55
C SER A 244 -12.18 -12.85 -13.42
N ILE A 245 -12.37 -13.69 -12.41
CA ILE A 245 -11.39 -14.00 -11.39
C ILE A 245 -11.15 -15.51 -11.42
N GLN A 246 -9.89 -15.91 -11.57
CA GLN A 246 -9.52 -17.32 -11.51
C GLN A 246 -8.45 -17.52 -10.44
N PHE A 247 -8.71 -18.48 -9.57
CA PHE A 247 -7.86 -18.86 -8.45
C PHE A 247 -7.25 -20.22 -8.71
N GLY A 248 -5.95 -20.38 -8.47
CA GLY A 248 -5.33 -21.67 -8.29
C GLY A 248 -5.80 -22.33 -6.98
N MET A 249 -5.34 -23.55 -6.76
CA MET A 249 -5.61 -24.30 -5.54
C MET A 249 -5.23 -23.46 -4.30
N ASN A 250 -6.18 -23.26 -3.39
CA ASN A 250 -6.02 -22.52 -2.13
C ASN A 250 -5.54 -21.07 -2.27
N ALA A 251 -5.61 -20.47 -3.46
CA ALA A 251 -5.31 -19.04 -3.59
C ALA A 251 -6.35 -18.23 -2.79
N MET A 252 -5.91 -17.16 -2.10
CA MET A 252 -6.78 -16.31 -1.27
C MET A 252 -7.51 -17.05 -0.13
N THR A 253 -6.94 -18.12 0.40
CA THR A 253 -7.41 -18.66 1.68
C THR A 253 -6.99 -17.70 2.79
N PHE A 254 -7.95 -17.23 3.58
CA PHE A 254 -7.67 -16.27 4.64
C PHE A 254 -6.90 -16.89 5.81
N ALA A 255 -6.13 -16.06 6.51
CA ALA A 255 -5.52 -16.41 7.78
C ALA A 255 -6.57 -16.91 8.78
N GLU A 256 -6.13 -17.76 9.71
CA GLU A 256 -6.96 -18.04 10.89
C GLU A 256 -6.84 -16.85 11.86
N GLY A 257 -7.97 -16.21 12.15
CA GLY A 257 -8.01 -15.03 13.00
C GLY A 257 -9.39 -14.40 13.00
N SER A 258 -9.63 -13.48 13.93
CA SER A 258 -10.89 -12.71 14.04
C SER A 258 -10.88 -11.43 13.19
N ASP A 259 -9.72 -11.01 12.68
CA ASP A 259 -9.48 -9.75 11.97
C ASP A 259 -9.52 -9.87 10.44
N THR A 260 -9.89 -11.04 9.90
CA THR A 260 -9.88 -11.27 8.45
C THR A 260 -11.08 -10.68 7.72
N LYS A 261 -10.83 -10.10 6.55
CA LYS A 261 -11.84 -9.29 5.86
C LYS A 261 -11.83 -9.43 4.34
N LEU A 262 -12.98 -9.79 3.79
CA LEU A 262 -13.24 -9.76 2.35
C LEU A 262 -14.15 -8.59 1.99
N ILE A 263 -13.73 -7.79 1.03
CA ILE A 263 -14.52 -6.71 0.45
C ILE A 263 -14.56 -6.88 -1.07
N MET A 264 -15.77 -7.07 -1.61
CA MET A 264 -16.04 -7.08 -3.04
C MET A 264 -17.16 -6.08 -3.32
N LYS A 265 -16.83 -4.93 -3.89
CA LYS A 265 -17.80 -3.84 -4.06
C LYS A 265 -17.72 -3.23 -5.45
N GLU A 266 -18.89 -3.00 -6.06
CA GLU A 266 -18.99 -2.33 -7.36
C GLU A 266 -18.18 -3.06 -8.45
N LEU A 267 -18.56 -4.32 -8.69
CA LEU A 267 -17.99 -5.19 -9.74
C LEU A 267 -19.10 -5.55 -10.75
N PRO A 268 -19.65 -4.57 -11.49
CA PRO A 268 -20.89 -4.74 -12.25
C PRO A 268 -20.78 -5.69 -13.45
N GLN A 269 -19.57 -5.91 -13.97
CA GLN A 269 -19.33 -6.77 -15.14
C GLN A 269 -18.72 -8.14 -14.77
N LEU A 270 -18.57 -8.44 -13.47
CA LEU A 270 -17.96 -9.69 -13.04
C LEU A 270 -18.94 -10.84 -13.29
N THR A 271 -18.60 -11.74 -14.21
CA THR A 271 -19.47 -12.87 -14.59
C THR A 271 -18.99 -14.20 -14.04
N THR A 272 -17.68 -14.32 -13.79
CA THR A 272 -17.05 -15.61 -13.51
C THR A 272 -16.06 -15.54 -12.36
N ILE A 273 -16.22 -16.44 -11.39
CA ILE A 273 -15.30 -16.63 -10.27
C ILE A 273 -15.08 -18.13 -10.09
N MET A 274 -13.87 -18.60 -10.36
CA MET A 274 -13.58 -20.04 -10.36
C MET A 274 -12.34 -20.36 -9.53
N ALA A 275 -12.44 -21.44 -8.77
CA ALA A 275 -11.33 -22.14 -8.14
C ALA A 275 -11.43 -23.64 -8.46
N PRO A 276 -10.29 -24.38 -8.45
CA PRO A 276 -10.28 -25.83 -8.59
C PRO A 276 -11.19 -26.54 -7.59
N GLN A 277 -11.57 -27.77 -7.95
CA GLN A 277 -12.23 -28.68 -7.02
C GLN A 277 -11.36 -28.87 -5.76
N ASN A 278 -12.00 -28.93 -4.60
CA ASN A 278 -11.36 -28.99 -3.28
C ASN A 278 -10.54 -27.74 -2.87
N SER A 279 -10.57 -26.65 -3.64
CA SER A 279 -9.89 -25.41 -3.25
C SER A 279 -10.51 -24.78 -2.01
N THR A 280 -9.66 -24.23 -1.15
CA THR A 280 -10.03 -23.47 0.04
C THR A 280 -10.06 -21.95 -0.19
N SER A 281 -10.06 -21.50 -1.44
CA SER A 281 -10.18 -20.08 -1.80
C SER A 281 -11.37 -19.43 -1.08
N PHE A 282 -11.11 -18.32 -0.38
CA PHE A 282 -12.09 -17.62 0.46
C PHE A 282 -12.67 -18.41 1.66
N MET A 283 -12.00 -19.45 2.18
CA MET A 283 -12.56 -20.26 3.30
C MET A 283 -12.79 -19.50 4.62
N ASN A 284 -11.87 -18.61 5.01
CA ASN A 284 -11.84 -18.03 6.38
C ASN A 284 -12.02 -16.49 6.52
N PRO A 285 -12.80 -15.77 5.69
CA PRO A 285 -13.05 -14.36 5.96
C PRO A 285 -14.06 -14.19 7.11
N GLN A 286 -13.67 -13.51 8.19
CA GLN A 286 -14.56 -13.24 9.33
C GLN A 286 -15.60 -12.18 9.00
N SER A 287 -15.16 -11.12 8.33
CA SER A 287 -16.02 -10.04 7.87
C SER A 287 -16.13 -10.06 6.34
N VAL A 288 -17.35 -10.25 5.83
CA VAL A 288 -17.63 -10.37 4.40
C VAL A 288 -18.55 -9.23 3.95
N TYR A 289 -18.07 -8.41 3.01
CA TYR A 289 -18.84 -7.33 2.40
C TYR A 289 -18.88 -7.50 0.89
N ILE A 290 -20.00 -8.01 0.35
CA ILE A 290 -20.18 -8.20 -1.09
C ILE A 290 -21.37 -7.35 -1.56
N LEU A 291 -21.11 -6.26 -2.28
CA LEU A 291 -22.15 -5.29 -2.67
C LEU A 291 -22.06 -4.96 -4.15
N ASN A 292 -23.20 -4.94 -4.84
CA ASN A 292 -23.31 -4.50 -6.23
C ASN A 292 -22.36 -5.29 -7.16
N THR A 293 -22.54 -6.61 -7.17
CA THR A 293 -21.88 -7.58 -8.06
C THR A 293 -22.95 -8.43 -8.78
N PRO A 294 -23.92 -7.79 -9.49
CA PRO A 294 -25.12 -8.46 -9.97
C PRO A 294 -24.88 -9.53 -11.02
N SER A 295 -23.86 -9.36 -11.86
CA SER A 295 -23.68 -10.12 -13.10
C SER A 295 -22.98 -11.45 -12.92
N VAL A 296 -22.69 -11.84 -11.67
CA VAL A 296 -21.98 -13.08 -11.37
C VAL A 296 -22.91 -14.26 -11.70
N VAL A 297 -22.49 -15.15 -12.61
CA VAL A 297 -23.28 -16.31 -13.05
C VAL A 297 -22.50 -17.61 -12.81
N ASN A 298 -21.25 -17.66 -13.24
CA ASN A 298 -20.43 -18.87 -13.16
C ASN A 298 -19.56 -18.82 -11.91
N VAL A 299 -19.99 -19.50 -10.84
CA VAL A 299 -19.25 -19.55 -9.58
C VAL A 299 -18.88 -20.98 -9.22
N SER A 300 -17.60 -21.22 -8.97
CA SER A 300 -17.10 -22.46 -8.36
C SER A 300 -16.12 -22.11 -7.25
N LEU A 301 -16.57 -22.25 -6.00
CA LEU A 301 -15.84 -21.88 -4.80
C LEU A 301 -16.14 -22.91 -3.67
N PRO A 302 -15.73 -24.18 -3.82
CA PRO A 302 -16.23 -25.29 -3.00
C PRO A 302 -15.94 -25.13 -1.50
N GLY A 303 -14.79 -24.55 -1.14
CA GLY A 303 -14.39 -24.32 0.24
C GLY A 303 -14.66 -22.92 0.79
N ALA A 304 -15.34 -22.03 0.04
CA ALA A 304 -15.46 -20.64 0.45
C ALA A 304 -16.44 -20.41 1.60
N PHE A 305 -16.23 -19.31 2.34
CA PHE A 305 -17.18 -18.73 3.30
C PHE A 305 -17.55 -19.62 4.50
N GLN A 306 -16.66 -20.53 4.91
CA GLN A 306 -16.91 -21.49 6.00
C GLN A 306 -16.88 -20.86 7.40
N LYS A 307 -15.89 -19.99 7.69
CA LYS A 307 -15.71 -19.38 9.04
C LYS A 307 -16.15 -17.90 9.11
N LYS A 308 -17.23 -17.53 8.42
CA LYS A 308 -17.75 -16.15 8.40
C LYS A 308 -18.56 -15.83 9.66
N HIS A 309 -18.38 -14.62 10.21
CA HIS A 309 -19.12 -14.14 11.39
C HIS A 309 -19.99 -12.91 11.07
N SER A 310 -19.42 -11.89 10.44
CA SER A 310 -20.14 -10.69 10.03
C SER A 310 -20.30 -10.67 8.52
N VAL A 311 -21.55 -10.62 8.03
CA VAL A 311 -21.86 -10.71 6.61
C VAL A 311 -22.76 -9.55 6.21
N THR A 312 -22.39 -8.83 5.16
CA THR A 312 -23.23 -7.83 4.51
C THR A 312 -23.19 -8.08 3.01
N VAL A 313 -24.27 -8.64 2.49
CA VAL A 313 -24.41 -8.97 1.06
C VAL A 313 -25.61 -8.25 0.46
N LYS A 314 -25.46 -7.71 -0.76
CA LYS A 314 -26.55 -7.08 -1.51
C LYS A 314 -26.26 -7.10 -3.00
N ASN A 315 -27.22 -7.62 -3.78
CA ASN A 315 -27.15 -7.64 -5.24
C ASN A 315 -25.87 -8.35 -5.76
N ILE A 316 -25.75 -9.65 -5.46
CA ILE A 316 -24.50 -10.42 -5.62
C ILE A 316 -24.58 -11.59 -6.62
N GLY A 317 -25.63 -11.64 -7.43
CA GLY A 317 -25.80 -12.67 -8.47
C GLY A 317 -25.73 -14.10 -7.88
N ALA A 318 -25.07 -15.00 -8.60
CA ALA A 318 -24.91 -16.40 -8.21
C ALA A 318 -24.09 -16.62 -6.92
N LEU A 319 -23.42 -15.60 -6.37
CA LEU A 319 -22.79 -15.72 -5.04
C LEU A 319 -23.84 -15.85 -3.92
N GLN A 320 -25.10 -15.51 -4.18
CA GLN A 320 -26.18 -15.58 -3.18
C GLN A 320 -26.32 -16.98 -2.56
N SER A 321 -26.08 -18.04 -3.34
CA SER A 321 -26.18 -19.44 -2.88
C SER A 321 -25.19 -19.82 -1.77
N PHE A 322 -24.16 -19.02 -1.50
CA PHE A 322 -23.20 -19.26 -0.40
C PHE A 322 -23.64 -18.66 0.94
N PHE A 323 -24.75 -17.92 0.94
CA PHE A 323 -25.27 -17.18 2.10
C PHE A 323 -26.75 -17.49 2.41
N GLU A 324 -27.34 -18.43 1.67
CA GLU A 324 -28.64 -19.06 1.98
C GLU A 324 -28.42 -20.27 2.89
#